data_AF-A0A2V7DS30-F1
#
_entry.id   AF-A0A2V7DS30-F1
#
_cell.length_a   1.000
_cell.length_b   1.000
_cell.length_c   1.000
_cell.angle_alpha   90.00
_cell.angle_beta   90.00
_cell.angle_gamma   90.00
#
_symmetry.space_group_name_H-M   'P 1'
#
loop_
_entity.id
_entity.type
_entity.pdbx_description
1 polymer ?
#
loop_
_entity_poly.entity_id
_entity_poly.type
_entity_poly.pdbx_seq_one_letter_code
_entity_poly.pdbx_strand_id
1 'polypeptide(L)' 'MPAEPDGRFDFTLDGKGTTASTAFPTPGTYTYFCRRHQHMRGEVKVN' A
#
# COMPACT_ATOMS: atom_id res chain seq x y z
N MET A 1 -13.44 -3.64 -0.08
CA MET A 1 -12.06 -3.25 0.27
C MET A 1 -11.27 -4.53 0.40
N PRO A 2 -10.15 -4.71 -0.32
CA PRO A 2 -9.50 -6.02 -0.40
C PRO A 2 -9.07 -6.50 0.99
N ALA A 3 -9.41 -7.74 1.34
CA ALA A 3 -8.87 -8.42 2.51
C ALA A 3 -7.49 -9.03 2.21
N GLU A 4 -7.15 -9.16 0.93
CA GLU A 4 -5.95 -9.81 0.41
C GLU A 4 -5.11 -8.82 -0.41
N PRO A 5 -3.78 -8.96 -0.44
CA PRO A 5 -2.91 -8.14 -1.28
C PRO A 5 -3.23 -8.35 -2.76
N ASP A 6 -3.26 -7.28 -3.55
CA ASP A 6 -3.44 -7.34 -5.00
C ASP A 6 -2.12 -7.60 -5.76
N GLY A 7 -1.01 -7.71 -5.05
CA GLY A 7 0.33 -7.97 -5.58
C GLY A 7 1.00 -6.77 -6.26
N ARG A 8 0.41 -5.57 -6.23
CA ARG A 8 1.01 -4.38 -6.89
C ARG A 8 2.23 -3.85 -6.15
N PHE A 9 2.20 -3.89 -4.82
CA PHE A 9 3.34 -3.61 -3.97
C PHE A 9 3.15 -4.26 -2.61
N ASP A 10 4.26 -4.63 -1.99
CA ASP A 10 4.26 -5.22 -0.67
C ASP A 10 5.60 -4.96 0.04
N PHE A 11 5.56 -4.16 1.10
CA PHE A 11 6.76 -3.69 1.79
C PHE A 11 6.75 -4.12 3.26
N THR A 12 7.90 -4.59 3.73
CA THR A 12 8.19 -4.69 5.16
C THR A 12 8.83 -3.39 5.62
N LEU A 13 8.32 -2.82 6.70
CA LEU A 13 8.90 -1.66 7.37
C LEU A 13 9.54 -2.14 8.68
N ASP A 14 10.87 -2.25 8.71
CA ASP A 14 11.63 -2.93 9.77
C ASP A 14 11.76 -2.11 11.07
N GLY A 15 11.17 -0.92 11.16
CA GLY A 15 11.17 -0.16 12.40
C GLY A 15 10.81 1.31 12.24
N LYS A 16 10.99 2.05 13.33
CA LYS A 16 10.74 3.49 13.33
C LYS A 16 11.71 4.20 12.38
N GLY A 17 11.16 5.07 11.53
CA GLY A 17 11.95 5.88 10.60
C GLY A 17 12.25 5.21 9.25
N THR A 18 11.86 3.95 9.06
CA THR A 18 11.94 3.31 7.74
C THR A 18 10.91 3.89 6.79
N THR A 19 11.29 4.09 5.53
CA THR A 19 10.41 4.51 4.45
C THR A 19 10.37 3.45 3.36
N ALA A 20 9.25 3.41 2.63
CA ALA A 20 9.11 2.62 1.41
C ALA A 20 8.62 3.53 0.29
N SER A 21 8.89 3.16 -0.95
CA SER A 21 8.51 3.94 -2.12
C SER A 21 8.10 3.01 -3.26
N THR A 22 7.06 3.39 -3.98
CA THR A 22 6.59 2.69 -5.19
C THR A 22 6.20 3.71 -6.25
N ALA A 23 6.43 3.38 -7.51
CA ALA A 23 5.89 4.14 -8.63
C ALA A 23 4.47 3.65 -8.96
N PHE A 24 3.65 4.55 -9.49
CA PHE A 24 2.30 4.24 -10.00
C PHE A 24 2.25 4.59 -11.49
N PRO A 25 2.56 3.63 -12.39
CA PRO A 25 2.78 3.92 -13.81
C PRO A 25 1.47 4.16 -14.59
N THR A 26 0.32 3.82 -14.01
CA THR A 26 -0.98 3.89 -14.69
C THR A 26 -1.96 4.71 -13.86
N PRO A 27 -2.79 5.57 -14.48
CA PRO A 27 -3.90 6.20 -13.79
C PRO A 27 -4.83 5.17 -13.15
N GLY A 28 -5.39 5.51 -11.99
CA GLY A 28 -6.32 4.67 -11.25
C GLY A 28 -6.24 4.84 -9.74
N THR A 29 -7.07 4.06 -9.04
CA THR A 29 -7.11 4.01 -7.57
C THR A 29 -6.36 2.79 -7.08
N TYR A 30 -5.39 3.02 -6.19
CA TYR A 30 -4.59 1.99 -5.53
C TYR A 30 -4.97 1.95 -4.05
N THR A 31 -5.77 0.96 -3.65
CA THR A 31 -6.11 0.74 -2.24
C THR A 31 -5.03 -0.08 -1.56
N TYR A 32 -4.64 0.29 -0.35
CA TYR A 32 -3.62 -0.42 0.41
C TYR A 32 -4.01 -0.61 1.86
N PHE A 33 -3.37 -1.57 2.52
CA PHE A 33 -3.51 -1.82 3.94
C PHE A 33 -2.19 -2.33 4.53
N CYS A 34 -2.01 -2.16 5.84
CA CYS A 34 -0.89 -2.78 6.54
C CYS A 34 -1.23 -4.24 6.88
N ARG A 35 -0.44 -5.21 6.39
CA ARG A 35 -0.65 -6.64 6.67
C ARG A 35 -0.66 -6.97 8.17
N ARG A 36 0.20 -6.32 8.96
CA ARG A 36 0.27 -6.48 10.42
C ARG A 36 -0.88 -5.77 11.15
N HIS A 37 -1.33 -4.63 10.63
CA HIS A 37 -2.36 -3.79 11.24
C HIS A 37 -3.50 -3.58 10.22
N GLN A 38 -4.32 -4.61 10.00
CA GLN A 38 -5.31 -4.64 8.90
C GLN A 38 -6.40 -3.55 8.96
N HIS A 39 -6.52 -2.85 10.09
CA HIS A 39 -7.37 -1.68 10.25
C HIS A 39 -6.76 -0.40 9.64
N MET A 40 -5.44 -0.35 9.45
CA MET A 40 -4.77 0.73 8.73
C MET A 40 -4.99 0.52 7.24
N ARG A 41 -5.85 1.35 6.66
CA ARG A 41 -6.27 1.28 5.26
C ARG A 41 -6.19 2.66 4.64
N GLY A 42 -5.83 2.72 3.37
CA GLY A 42 -5.78 3.96 2.62
C GLY A 42 -5.94 3.73 1.12
N GLU A 43 -6.02 4.82 0.38
CA GLU A 43 -6.04 4.81 -1.07
C GLU A 43 -5.11 5.90 -1.64
N VAL A 44 -4.54 5.62 -2.81
CA VAL A 44 -3.81 6.59 -3.62
C VAL A 44 -4.55 6.73 -4.95
N LYS A 45 -4.95 7.95 -5.31
CA LYS A 45 -5.57 8.26 -6.60
C LYS A 45 -4.53 8.88 -7.52
N VAL A 46 -4.36 8.28 -8.70
CA VAL A 46 -3.45 8.75 -9.75
C VAL A 46 -4.30 9.11 -10.96
N ASN A 47 -4.17 10.35 -11.43
CA ASN A 47 -4.95 10.92 -12.52
C ASN A 47 -4.06 11.19 -13.73
#